data_AF-A0A5J5EFJ2-F1
#
_entry.id   AF-A0A5J5EFJ2-F1
#
_cell.length_a   1.000
_cell.length_b   1.000
_cell.length_c   1.000
_cell.angle_alpha   90.00
_cell.angle_beta   90.00
_cell.angle_gamma   90.00
#
_symmetry.space_group_name_H-M   'P 1'
#
loop_
_entity.id
_entity.type
_entity.pdbx_description
1 polymer ?
#
loop_
_entity_poly.entity_id
_entity_poly.type
_entity_poly.pdbx_seq_one_letter_code
_entity_poly.pdbx_strand_id
1 'polypeptide(L)'
;MVTSLDALVSATADDTARIVYISGTVSGDAVVKVGSNKSILGKDSSASLEGVGLRILKKSNVIIRNIQISKVLGKTCWNFWTGGTASNYAWVDHVDLSFDRDHDKDYFDGLLDITHGSDYVAVSFSHLHDHWKCSLVGHSDSSTVEDTGNLTVTYSHNYFENINSRAPSYRFGTGHIFNNYFESVSDGINTRDGAQLLVENNVFEDVKKPLYSTDDGYAVASGNAGNILTPG
;
A
#
# COMPACT_ATOMS: atom_id res chain seq x y z
N MET A 1 -5.35 14.66 -19.98
CA MET A 1 -4.03 14.96 -19.39
C MET A 1 -4.25 15.83 -18.17
N VAL A 2 -3.58 15.51 -17.07
CA VAL A 2 -3.61 16.24 -15.80
C VAL A 2 -2.20 16.72 -15.51
N THR A 3 -2.06 18.03 -15.26
CA THR A 3 -0.79 18.71 -14.99
C THR A 3 -0.90 19.67 -13.80
N SER A 4 -2.01 19.62 -13.05
CA SER A 4 -2.26 20.44 -11.87
C SER A 4 -3.16 19.71 -10.89
N LEU A 5 -3.15 20.15 -9.62
CA LEU A 5 -3.96 19.56 -8.56
C LEU A 5 -5.47 19.72 -8.86
N ASP A 6 -5.90 20.89 -9.30
CA ASP A 6 -7.31 21.13 -9.63
C ASP A 6 -7.81 20.25 -10.77
N ALA A 7 -6.95 20.02 -11.79
CA ALA A 7 -7.26 19.10 -12.88
C ALA A 7 -7.35 17.65 -12.38
N LEU A 8 -6.48 17.26 -11.44
CA LEU A 8 -6.52 15.94 -10.82
C LEU A 8 -7.83 15.74 -10.06
N VAL A 9 -8.16 16.66 -9.16
CA VAL A 9 -9.40 16.65 -8.36
C VAL A 9 -10.62 16.55 -9.27
N SER A 10 -10.69 17.38 -10.31
CA SER A 10 -11.82 17.41 -11.23
C SER A 10 -11.96 16.10 -12.02
N ALA A 11 -10.84 15.51 -12.45
CA ALA A 11 -10.84 14.30 -13.27
C ALA A 11 -11.23 13.03 -12.49
N THR A 12 -10.96 13.00 -11.18
CA THR A 12 -11.13 11.79 -10.35
C THR A 12 -12.35 11.79 -9.44
N ALA A 13 -13.06 12.92 -9.27
CA ALA A 13 -14.07 13.07 -8.23
C ALA A 13 -15.34 12.19 -8.38
N ASP A 14 -15.81 11.96 -9.61
CA ASP A 14 -17.03 11.20 -9.88
C ASP A 14 -16.77 9.70 -10.16
N ASP A 15 -17.83 8.94 -10.44
CA ASP A 15 -17.74 7.50 -10.74
C ASP A 15 -17.77 7.17 -12.25
N THR A 16 -17.75 8.19 -13.12
CA THR A 16 -17.75 8.00 -14.58
C THR A 16 -16.43 7.39 -15.03
N ALA A 17 -16.47 6.32 -15.81
CA ALA A 17 -15.27 5.63 -16.26
C ALA A 17 -14.31 6.57 -16.99
N ARG A 18 -13.06 6.69 -16.50
CA ARG A 18 -12.02 7.53 -17.12
C ARG A 18 -10.62 6.97 -16.95
N ILE A 19 -9.80 7.19 -17.97
CA ILE A 19 -8.34 7.13 -17.85
C ILE A 19 -7.84 8.55 -17.61
N VAL A 20 -7.10 8.74 -16.53
CA VAL A 20 -6.53 10.01 -16.08
C VAL A 20 -5.02 9.91 -16.20
N TYR A 21 -4.46 10.53 -17.24
CA TYR A 21 -3.02 10.58 -17.45
C TYR A 21 -2.38 11.75 -16.71
N ILE A 22 -1.50 11.47 -15.75
CA ILE A 22 -0.64 12.45 -15.07
C ILE A 22 0.58 12.73 -15.96
N SER A 23 0.93 14.01 -16.14
CA SER A 23 2.07 14.42 -16.94
C SER A 23 2.92 15.42 -16.19
N GLY A 24 4.20 15.07 -15.99
CA GLY A 24 5.10 15.81 -15.11
C GLY A 24 4.64 15.77 -13.65
N THR A 25 5.12 16.74 -12.88
CA THR A 25 4.85 16.84 -11.45
C THR A 25 3.57 17.63 -11.16
N VAL A 26 2.71 17.05 -10.33
CA VAL A 26 1.58 17.73 -9.70
C VAL A 26 1.86 17.85 -8.21
N SER A 27 2.14 19.06 -7.75
CA SER A 27 2.45 19.34 -6.35
C SER A 27 1.26 19.92 -5.59
N GLY A 28 1.22 19.73 -4.27
CA GLY A 28 0.20 20.31 -3.39
C GLY A 28 0.35 19.87 -1.93
N ASP A 29 -0.68 20.14 -1.13
CA ASP A 29 -0.85 19.60 0.23
C ASP A 29 -2.30 19.12 0.36
N ALA A 30 -2.59 17.97 -0.25
CA ALA A 30 -3.95 17.49 -0.38
C ALA A 30 -4.04 15.97 -0.42
N VAL A 31 -5.19 15.44 -0.01
CA VAL A 31 -5.58 14.05 -0.29
C VAL A 31 -6.78 14.09 -1.23
N VAL A 32 -6.56 13.72 -2.48
CA VAL A 32 -7.59 13.75 -3.52
C VAL A 32 -8.45 12.50 -3.44
N LYS A 33 -9.76 12.70 -3.42
CA LYS A 33 -10.72 11.60 -3.46
C LYS A 33 -10.81 11.05 -4.89
N VAL A 34 -10.78 9.73 -4.99
CA VAL A 34 -10.90 9.00 -6.26
C VAL A 34 -12.20 8.22 -6.25
N GLY A 35 -13.08 8.54 -7.19
CA GLY A 35 -14.32 7.82 -7.46
C GLY A 35 -14.07 6.47 -8.15
N SER A 36 -15.14 5.71 -8.37
CA SER A 36 -15.06 4.39 -9.02
C SER A 36 -14.66 4.48 -10.48
N ASN A 37 -14.23 3.36 -11.06
CA ASN A 37 -13.94 3.19 -12.49
C ASN A 37 -12.85 4.16 -13.00
N LYS A 38 -11.73 4.25 -12.29
CA LYS A 38 -10.64 5.14 -12.66
C LYS A 38 -9.37 4.35 -12.97
N SER A 39 -8.70 4.72 -14.05
CA SER A 39 -7.30 4.34 -14.26
C SER A 39 -6.45 5.61 -14.20
N ILE A 40 -5.70 5.80 -13.12
CA ILE A 40 -4.79 6.93 -12.93
C ILE A 40 -3.40 6.46 -13.31
N LEU A 41 -2.90 6.97 -14.44
CA LEU A 41 -1.69 6.47 -15.07
C LEU A 41 -0.69 7.60 -15.24
N GLY A 42 0.58 7.37 -14.91
CA GLY A 42 1.63 8.29 -15.34
C GLY A 42 1.87 8.15 -16.83
N LYS A 43 1.94 9.28 -17.53
CA LYS A 43 2.17 9.32 -18.97
C LYS A 43 3.55 8.76 -19.36
N ASP A 44 4.54 9.05 -18.55
CA ASP A 44 5.94 8.67 -18.71
C ASP A 44 6.61 8.67 -17.33
N SER A 45 7.92 8.42 -17.28
CA SER A 45 8.68 8.32 -16.03
C SER A 45 8.80 9.63 -15.24
N SER A 46 8.34 10.77 -15.78
CA SER A 46 8.34 12.06 -15.07
C SER A 46 7.06 12.32 -14.28
N ALA A 47 6.06 11.43 -14.37
CA ALA A 47 4.77 11.61 -13.71
C ALA A 47 4.90 11.43 -12.19
N SER A 48 4.70 12.52 -11.44
CA SER A 48 4.80 12.49 -9.98
C SER A 48 3.72 13.32 -9.27
N LEU A 49 3.37 12.88 -8.07
CA LEU A 49 2.50 13.57 -7.13
C LEU A 49 3.32 13.93 -5.89
N GLU A 50 3.63 15.22 -5.69
CA GLU A 50 4.45 15.68 -4.55
C GLU A 50 3.56 16.40 -3.53
N GLY A 51 3.48 15.87 -2.31
CA GLY A 51 2.56 16.34 -1.27
C GLY A 51 1.07 16.06 -1.54
N VAL A 52 0.79 15.26 -2.57
CA VAL A 52 -0.58 14.90 -2.97
C VAL A 52 -0.81 13.39 -2.81
N GLY A 53 -1.63 13.03 -1.83
CA GLY A 53 -2.11 11.66 -1.64
C GLY A 53 -3.42 11.39 -2.36
N LEU A 54 -3.79 10.11 -2.49
CA LEU A 54 -5.01 9.64 -3.12
C LEU A 54 -5.81 8.74 -2.16
N ARG A 55 -7.14 8.94 -2.12
CA ARG A 55 -8.05 8.21 -1.25
C ARG A 55 -9.23 7.63 -2.00
N ILE A 56 -9.37 6.30 -1.93
CA ILE A 56 -10.44 5.53 -2.55
C ILE A 56 -11.44 5.17 -1.44
N LEU A 57 -12.43 6.05 -1.22
CA LEU A 57 -13.37 5.94 -0.09
C LEU A 57 -14.74 5.40 -0.53
N LYS A 58 -15.04 4.13 -0.21
CA LYS A 58 -16.27 3.42 -0.59
C LYS A 58 -16.45 3.37 -2.11
N LYS A 59 -15.34 3.16 -2.83
CA LYS A 59 -15.26 3.14 -4.29
C LYS A 59 -14.57 1.87 -4.77
N SER A 60 -14.82 1.52 -6.02
CA SER A 60 -14.41 0.25 -6.59
C SER A 60 -13.86 0.40 -8.01
N ASN A 61 -13.10 -0.60 -8.48
CA ASN A 61 -12.53 -0.67 -9.82
C ASN A 61 -11.60 0.52 -10.10
N VAL A 62 -10.48 0.57 -9.38
CA VAL A 62 -9.47 1.62 -9.47
C VAL A 62 -8.09 1.04 -9.79
N ILE A 63 -7.47 1.53 -10.85
CA ILE A 63 -6.13 1.16 -11.28
C ILE A 63 -5.22 2.39 -11.12
N ILE A 64 -4.05 2.19 -10.53
CA ILE A 64 -3.04 3.23 -10.33
C ILE A 64 -1.72 2.68 -10.82
N ARG A 65 -1.10 3.33 -11.81
CA ARG A 65 0.15 2.82 -12.38
C ARG A 65 1.13 3.88 -12.82
N ASN A 66 2.42 3.54 -12.78
CA ASN A 66 3.51 4.33 -13.37
C ASN A 66 3.60 5.76 -12.80
N ILE A 67 3.43 5.92 -11.49
CA ILE A 67 3.43 7.24 -10.83
C ILE A 67 4.32 7.19 -9.60
N GLN A 68 5.11 8.23 -9.40
CA GLN A 68 5.80 8.49 -8.14
C GLN A 68 4.90 9.29 -7.20
N ILE A 69 4.82 8.93 -5.92
CA ILE A 69 4.22 9.78 -4.87
C ILE A 69 5.21 10.02 -3.75
N SER A 70 5.36 11.29 -3.36
CA SER A 70 6.25 11.68 -2.27
C SER A 70 5.69 12.76 -1.34
N LYS A 71 6.26 12.84 -0.13
CA LYS A 71 6.10 13.91 0.87
C LYS A 71 4.65 14.29 1.24
N VAL A 72 3.74 13.32 1.38
CA VAL A 72 2.36 13.61 1.80
C VAL A 72 2.32 13.89 3.30
N LEU A 73 2.23 15.17 3.68
CA LEU A 73 2.34 15.61 5.08
C LEU A 73 1.18 15.15 5.96
N GLY A 74 1.51 14.57 7.12
CA GLY A 74 0.58 14.25 8.21
C GLY A 74 -0.58 13.31 7.85
N LYS A 75 -0.53 12.64 6.70
CA LYS A 75 -1.59 11.78 6.16
C LYS A 75 -0.97 10.62 5.39
N THR A 76 -1.66 9.49 5.29
CA THR A 76 -1.27 8.39 4.41
C THR A 76 -1.27 8.84 2.94
N CYS A 77 -0.24 8.53 2.13
CA CYS A 77 -0.28 8.89 0.70
C CYS A 77 -1.29 8.07 -0.09
N TRP A 78 -1.43 6.78 0.20
CA TRP A 78 -2.49 5.95 -0.38
C TRP A 78 -3.36 5.35 0.69
N ASN A 79 -4.64 5.67 0.63
CA ASN A 79 -5.60 5.13 1.57
C ASN A 79 -6.78 4.52 0.81
N PHE A 80 -6.84 3.19 0.78
CA PHE A 80 -8.01 2.43 0.37
C PHE A 80 -8.87 2.19 1.59
N TRP A 81 -10.13 2.65 1.52
CA TRP A 81 -11.08 2.62 2.62
C TRP A 81 -12.46 2.30 2.07
N THR A 82 -13.07 1.16 2.41
CA THR A 82 -14.46 0.87 1.98
C THR A 82 -15.51 0.94 3.08
N GLY A 83 -15.12 1.02 4.35
CA GLY A 83 -16.04 1.10 5.47
C GLY A 83 -16.85 -0.17 5.64
N GLY A 84 -16.27 -1.34 5.30
CA GLY A 84 -16.86 -2.67 5.50
C GLY A 84 -17.97 -3.08 4.54
N THR A 85 -18.40 -2.22 3.61
CA THR A 85 -19.61 -2.46 2.81
C THR A 85 -19.39 -2.59 1.30
N ALA A 86 -18.14 -2.55 0.82
CA ALA A 86 -17.83 -2.65 -0.61
C ALA A 86 -16.44 -3.26 -0.84
N SER A 87 -16.27 -4.03 -1.91
CA SER A 87 -14.96 -4.44 -2.41
C SER A 87 -14.34 -3.32 -3.24
N ASN A 88 -13.02 -3.07 -3.11
CA ASN A 88 -12.37 -2.02 -3.88
C ASN A 88 -11.97 -2.45 -5.28
N TYR A 89 -11.71 -3.73 -5.55
CA TYR A 89 -11.10 -4.18 -6.81
C TYR A 89 -10.04 -3.19 -7.30
N ALA A 90 -8.95 -3.10 -6.55
CA ALA A 90 -7.90 -2.11 -6.79
C ALA A 90 -6.61 -2.75 -7.24
N TRP A 91 -5.91 -2.08 -8.16
CA TRP A 91 -4.60 -2.50 -8.63
C TRP A 91 -3.61 -1.34 -8.58
N VAL A 92 -2.58 -1.49 -7.77
CA VAL A 92 -1.44 -0.58 -7.63
C VAL A 92 -0.24 -1.25 -8.28
N ASP A 93 0.29 -0.66 -9.36
CA ASP A 93 1.34 -1.33 -10.14
C ASP A 93 2.37 -0.38 -10.75
N HIS A 94 3.66 -0.74 -10.66
CA HIS A 94 4.76 0.15 -11.10
C HIS A 94 4.66 1.55 -10.48
N VAL A 95 4.38 1.65 -9.19
CA VAL A 95 4.46 2.93 -8.46
C VAL A 95 5.76 3.03 -7.68
N ASP A 96 6.19 4.25 -7.45
CA ASP A 96 7.32 4.60 -6.57
C ASP A 96 6.74 5.42 -5.41
N LEU A 97 6.82 4.88 -4.19
CA LEU A 97 6.28 5.51 -2.98
C LEU A 97 7.40 5.76 -1.99
N SER A 98 7.73 7.02 -1.78
CA SER A 98 8.87 7.42 -0.94
C SER A 98 8.71 8.80 -0.33
N PHE A 99 9.01 8.91 0.96
CA PHE A 99 9.04 10.19 1.68
C PHE A 99 10.47 10.49 2.13
N ASP A 100 10.73 10.44 3.43
CA ASP A 100 12.06 10.47 4.03
C ASP A 100 12.02 9.84 5.43
N ARG A 101 13.20 9.62 6.01
CA ARG A 101 13.39 9.14 7.39
C ARG A 101 14.11 10.15 8.27
N ASP A 102 14.22 11.40 7.81
CA ASP A 102 14.98 12.45 8.49
C ASP A 102 14.18 13.09 9.65
N HIS A 103 12.91 12.72 9.76
CA HIS A 103 11.99 13.14 10.81
C HIS A 103 11.59 11.95 11.69
N ASP A 104 10.85 12.23 12.77
CA ASP A 104 10.28 11.17 13.59
C ASP A 104 9.18 10.40 12.83
N LYS A 105 8.86 9.20 13.33
CA LYS A 105 7.93 8.25 12.72
C LYS A 105 6.49 8.75 12.55
N ASP A 106 6.12 9.87 13.18
CA ASP A 106 4.76 10.44 13.20
C ASP A 106 4.68 11.76 12.41
N TYR A 107 5.79 12.25 11.85
CA TYR A 107 5.80 13.40 10.94
C TYR A 107 4.99 13.10 9.65
N PHE A 108 5.18 11.89 9.13
CA PHE A 108 4.33 11.28 8.11
C PHE A 108 3.55 10.11 8.71
N ASP A 109 2.55 9.60 7.98
CA ASP A 109 1.82 8.39 8.38
C ASP A 109 2.23 7.16 7.56
N GLY A 110 1.31 6.44 6.90
CA GLY A 110 1.63 5.29 6.04
C GLY A 110 1.97 5.65 4.59
N LEU A 111 2.71 4.79 3.88
CA LEU A 111 2.75 4.86 2.41
C LEU A 111 1.44 4.30 1.83
N LEU A 112 1.06 3.09 2.24
CA LEU A 112 -0.07 2.38 1.66
C LEU A 112 -0.93 1.71 2.73
N ASP A 113 -2.10 2.28 2.99
CA ASP A 113 -3.07 1.71 3.89
C ASP A 113 -4.24 1.08 3.12
N ILE A 114 -4.55 -0.17 3.43
CA ILE A 114 -5.68 -0.94 2.92
C ILE A 114 -6.52 -1.36 4.13
N THR A 115 -7.56 -0.60 4.43
CA THR A 115 -8.24 -0.69 5.74
C THR A 115 -9.75 -0.66 5.58
N HIS A 116 -10.45 -0.81 6.70
CA HIS A 116 -11.89 -0.64 6.78
C HIS A 116 -12.66 -1.57 5.83
N GLY A 117 -12.37 -2.86 5.89
CA GLY A 117 -13.00 -3.89 5.06
C GLY A 117 -12.72 -3.76 3.56
N SER A 118 -11.65 -3.04 3.18
CA SER A 118 -11.17 -3.04 1.80
C SER A 118 -10.92 -4.46 1.33
N ASP A 119 -11.17 -4.77 0.06
CA ASP A 119 -11.07 -6.15 -0.41
C ASP A 119 -10.71 -6.24 -1.89
N TYR A 120 -10.02 -7.33 -2.25
CA TYR A 120 -9.45 -7.61 -3.57
C TYR A 120 -8.52 -6.50 -4.06
N VAL A 121 -7.38 -6.33 -3.38
CA VAL A 121 -6.34 -5.38 -3.75
C VAL A 121 -5.08 -6.10 -4.18
N ALA A 122 -4.51 -5.72 -5.33
CA ALA A 122 -3.21 -6.20 -5.78
C ALA A 122 -2.20 -5.06 -5.81
N VAL A 123 -1.02 -5.30 -5.27
CA VAL A 123 0.13 -4.40 -5.28
C VAL A 123 1.28 -5.13 -5.97
N SER A 124 1.72 -4.65 -7.13
CA SER A 124 2.72 -5.34 -7.93
C SER A 124 3.80 -4.45 -8.54
N PHE A 125 5.00 -4.99 -8.72
CA PHE A 125 6.10 -4.31 -9.44
C PHE A 125 6.38 -2.89 -8.94
N SER A 126 6.11 -2.60 -7.67
CA SER A 126 6.20 -1.26 -7.10
C SER A 126 7.39 -1.16 -6.15
N HIS A 127 7.96 0.04 -6.02
CA HIS A 127 9.05 0.36 -5.11
C HIS A 127 8.50 1.17 -3.95
N LEU A 128 8.59 0.65 -2.74
CA LEU A 128 8.14 1.30 -1.52
C LEU A 128 9.34 1.48 -0.61
N HIS A 129 9.79 2.71 -0.43
CA HIS A 129 11.08 2.96 0.18
C HIS A 129 11.17 4.22 1.04
N ASP A 130 12.26 4.30 1.80
CA ASP A 130 12.65 5.46 2.60
C ASP A 130 11.53 5.95 3.53
N HIS A 131 11.02 5.06 4.37
CA HIS A 131 9.85 5.42 5.19
C HIS A 131 9.74 4.68 6.53
N TRP A 132 9.06 5.32 7.48
CA TRP A 132 8.91 4.79 8.84
C TRP A 132 7.83 3.69 8.97
N LYS A 133 6.71 3.83 8.25
CA LYS A 133 5.53 2.93 8.32
C LYS A 133 5.04 2.62 6.91
N CYS A 134 5.49 1.54 6.28
CA CYS A 134 5.25 1.32 4.86
C CYS A 134 3.78 1.01 4.54
N SER A 135 3.30 -0.21 4.80
CA SER A 135 1.96 -0.64 4.43
C SER A 135 1.19 -1.33 5.56
N LEU A 136 -0.01 -0.82 5.83
CA LEU A 136 -0.94 -1.35 6.84
C LEU A 136 -2.15 -1.99 6.16
N VAL A 137 -2.42 -3.25 6.50
CA VAL A 137 -3.64 -3.97 6.10
C VAL A 137 -4.46 -4.29 7.35
N GLY A 138 -5.64 -3.66 7.46
CA GLY A 138 -6.48 -3.69 8.67
C GLY A 138 -5.93 -2.78 9.78
N HIS A 139 -6.70 -1.77 10.18
CA HIS A 139 -6.17 -0.64 10.97
C HIS A 139 -6.20 -0.83 12.50
N SER A 140 -7.17 -1.61 13.00
CA SER A 140 -7.43 -1.73 14.44
C SER A 140 -7.71 -3.17 14.84
N ASP A 141 -7.14 -3.61 15.96
CA ASP A 141 -7.40 -4.92 16.58
C ASP A 141 -8.89 -5.06 16.97
N SER A 142 -9.63 -3.94 17.09
CA SER A 142 -11.07 -3.91 17.40
C SER A 142 -11.99 -3.93 16.18
N SER A 143 -11.45 -4.03 14.96
CA SER A 143 -12.22 -3.98 13.70
C SER A 143 -12.73 -5.33 13.22
N THR A 144 -12.80 -6.34 14.09
CA THR A 144 -13.19 -7.71 13.74
C THR A 144 -14.45 -7.79 12.88
N VAL A 145 -15.51 -7.03 13.21
CA VAL A 145 -16.78 -7.05 12.45
C VAL A 145 -16.63 -6.49 11.03
N GLU A 146 -15.77 -5.50 10.85
CA GLU A 146 -15.56 -4.81 9.58
C GLU A 146 -14.59 -5.58 8.66
N ASP A 147 -13.53 -6.15 9.25
CA ASP A 147 -12.38 -6.66 8.51
C ASP A 147 -12.41 -8.19 8.34
N THR A 148 -13.14 -8.95 9.18
CA THR A 148 -13.23 -10.41 9.05
C THR A 148 -13.94 -10.81 7.75
N GLY A 149 -13.30 -11.65 6.95
CA GLY A 149 -13.81 -12.08 5.64
C GLY A 149 -13.56 -11.08 4.50
N ASN A 150 -12.90 -9.96 4.79
CA ASN A 150 -12.42 -8.98 3.82
C ASN A 150 -10.88 -8.95 3.84
N LEU A 151 -10.28 -7.87 3.32
CA LEU A 151 -8.83 -7.65 3.28
C LEU A 151 -8.11 -8.80 2.58
N THR A 152 -8.59 -9.18 1.39
CA THR A 152 -7.85 -10.06 0.48
C THR A 152 -6.85 -9.24 -0.32
N VAL A 153 -5.56 -9.32 0.02
CA VAL A 153 -4.51 -8.49 -0.57
C VAL A 153 -3.34 -9.33 -1.10
N THR A 154 -2.91 -9.04 -2.32
CA THR A 154 -1.73 -9.66 -2.93
C THR A 154 -0.60 -8.65 -3.06
N TYR A 155 0.60 -9.02 -2.62
CA TYR A 155 1.84 -8.30 -2.88
C TYR A 155 2.76 -9.18 -3.74
N SER A 156 3.12 -8.73 -4.94
CA SER A 156 4.05 -9.49 -5.78
C SER A 156 5.08 -8.65 -6.54
N HIS A 157 6.32 -9.13 -6.63
CA HIS A 157 7.38 -8.46 -7.40
C HIS A 157 7.66 -7.01 -6.97
N ASN A 158 7.30 -6.64 -5.74
CA ASN A 158 7.59 -5.32 -5.19
C ASN A 158 9.00 -5.30 -4.60
N TYR A 159 9.55 -4.10 -4.52
CA TYR A 159 10.81 -3.81 -3.83
C TYR A 159 10.51 -2.95 -2.60
N PHE A 160 10.79 -3.48 -1.41
CA PHE A 160 10.66 -2.79 -0.14
C PHE A 160 12.06 -2.46 0.38
N GLU A 161 12.41 -1.19 0.42
CA GLU A 161 13.79 -0.75 0.71
C GLU A 161 13.83 0.27 1.85
N ASN A 162 14.78 0.14 2.77
CA ASN A 162 15.01 1.13 3.83
C ASN A 162 13.74 1.47 4.66
N ILE A 163 12.96 0.44 4.98
CA ILE A 163 11.69 0.59 5.72
C ILE A 163 11.89 0.28 7.21
N ASN A 164 11.38 1.14 8.09
CA ASN A 164 11.43 0.84 9.52
C ASN A 164 10.38 -0.21 9.94
N SER A 165 9.12 -0.09 9.51
CA SER A 165 8.11 -1.09 9.86
C SER A 165 6.97 -1.21 8.86
N ARG A 166 6.18 -2.28 9.05
CA ARG A 166 4.96 -2.59 8.29
C ARG A 166 5.28 -2.90 6.83
N ALA A 167 5.98 -3.99 6.54
CA ALA A 167 6.27 -4.41 5.16
C ALA A 167 5.71 -5.80 4.82
N PRO A 168 4.37 -6.01 4.78
CA PRO A 168 3.31 -5.21 5.38
C PRO A 168 3.00 -5.66 6.83
N SER A 169 2.23 -4.86 7.58
CA SER A 169 1.56 -5.31 8.81
C SER A 169 0.11 -5.65 8.49
N TYR A 170 -0.36 -6.85 8.86
CA TYR A 170 -1.59 -7.43 8.35
C TYR A 170 -2.48 -7.97 9.47
N ARG A 171 -3.77 -7.60 9.47
CA ARG A 171 -4.79 -8.10 10.41
C ARG A 171 -5.97 -8.76 9.71
N PHE A 172 -6.58 -9.76 10.34
CA PHE A 172 -7.83 -10.47 10.00
C PHE A 172 -7.90 -11.16 8.63
N GLY A 173 -7.55 -10.47 7.55
CA GLY A 173 -7.75 -10.92 6.17
C GLY A 173 -6.78 -12.00 5.71
N THR A 174 -6.90 -12.33 4.42
CA THR A 174 -6.07 -13.34 3.76
C THR A 174 -5.12 -12.67 2.77
N GLY A 175 -3.83 -12.94 2.90
CA GLY A 175 -2.80 -12.31 2.06
C GLY A 175 -1.95 -13.32 1.30
N HIS A 176 -1.52 -12.93 0.10
CA HIS A 176 -0.47 -13.66 -0.63
C HIS A 176 0.68 -12.71 -0.94
N ILE A 177 1.86 -13.00 -0.38
CA ILE A 177 3.04 -12.16 -0.48
C ILE A 177 4.13 -12.99 -1.14
N PHE A 178 4.43 -12.74 -2.42
CA PHE A 178 5.38 -13.59 -3.15
C PHE A 178 6.29 -12.85 -4.13
N ASN A 179 7.49 -13.40 -4.35
CA ASN A 179 8.50 -12.84 -5.26
C ASN A 179 8.84 -11.36 -4.99
N ASN A 180 8.67 -10.87 -3.77
CA ASN A 180 9.09 -9.51 -3.40
C ASN A 180 10.55 -9.52 -2.93
N TYR A 181 11.23 -8.39 -3.12
CA TYR A 181 12.56 -8.14 -2.57
C TYR A 181 12.45 -7.15 -1.40
N PHE A 182 12.98 -7.54 -0.25
CA PHE A 182 13.02 -6.73 0.96
C PHE A 182 14.48 -6.45 1.31
N GLU A 183 14.85 -5.20 1.41
CA GLU A 183 16.23 -4.77 1.69
C GLU A 183 16.28 -3.72 2.79
N SER A 184 17.15 -3.93 3.78
CA SER A 184 17.35 -2.97 4.89
C SER A 184 16.04 -2.62 5.62
N VAL A 185 15.18 -3.63 5.81
CA VAL A 185 13.89 -3.50 6.50
C VAL A 185 14.04 -3.88 7.98
N SER A 186 13.59 -3.05 8.91
CA SER A 186 13.61 -3.44 10.32
C SER A 186 12.48 -4.42 10.65
N ASP A 187 11.23 -3.96 10.64
CA ASP A 187 10.07 -4.81 10.89
C ASP A 187 9.37 -5.14 9.56
N GLY A 188 9.59 -6.35 9.05
CA GLY A 188 9.11 -6.87 7.78
C GLY A 188 7.62 -7.24 7.78
N ILE A 189 7.32 -8.47 7.34
CA ILE A 189 5.96 -9.00 7.28
C ILE A 189 5.51 -9.32 8.71
N ASN A 190 4.46 -8.64 9.18
CA ASN A 190 3.82 -8.91 10.46
C ASN A 190 2.41 -9.45 10.25
N THR A 191 2.15 -10.69 10.64
CA THR A 191 0.81 -11.28 10.65
C THR A 191 0.18 -11.12 12.03
N ARG A 192 -1.08 -10.66 12.09
CA ARG A 192 -1.74 -10.28 13.34
C ARG A 192 -3.22 -10.58 13.34
N ASP A 193 -3.82 -10.65 14.53
CA ASP A 193 -5.27 -10.66 14.76
C ASP A 193 -6.00 -11.65 13.83
N GLY A 194 -5.55 -12.89 13.75
CA GLY A 194 -6.15 -13.93 12.92
C GLY A 194 -5.89 -13.83 11.41
N ALA A 195 -5.03 -12.91 10.95
CA ALA A 195 -4.61 -12.83 9.55
C ALA A 195 -4.02 -14.17 9.06
N GLN A 196 -4.24 -14.49 7.79
CA GLN A 196 -3.79 -15.74 7.18
C GLN A 196 -2.96 -15.43 5.95
N LEU A 197 -1.63 -15.59 6.05
CA LEU A 197 -0.71 -15.23 4.98
C LEU A 197 -0.11 -16.47 4.33
N LEU A 198 -0.07 -16.48 3.00
CA LEU A 198 0.84 -17.32 2.22
C LEU A 198 2.03 -16.46 1.79
N VAL A 199 3.24 -16.86 2.16
CA VAL A 199 4.47 -16.07 1.96
C VAL A 199 5.47 -16.91 1.17
N GLU A 200 5.66 -16.63 -0.12
CA GLU A 200 6.41 -17.52 -1.01
C GLU A 200 7.51 -16.84 -1.82
N ASN A 201 8.69 -17.45 -1.90
CA ASN A 201 9.75 -17.05 -2.84
C ASN A 201 10.17 -15.56 -2.75
N ASN A 202 10.04 -14.93 -1.57
CA ASN A 202 10.55 -13.59 -1.32
C ASN A 202 12.04 -13.65 -0.95
N VAL A 203 12.76 -12.56 -1.17
CA VAL A 203 14.16 -12.40 -0.79
C VAL A 203 14.27 -11.33 0.30
N PHE A 204 14.95 -11.65 1.41
CA PHE A 204 15.15 -10.75 2.54
C PHE A 204 16.64 -10.48 2.78
N GLU A 205 17.09 -9.29 2.40
CA GLU A 205 18.47 -8.80 2.57
C GLU A 205 18.52 -7.74 3.68
N ASP A 206 19.40 -7.93 4.67
CA ASP A 206 19.52 -7.03 5.82
C ASP A 206 18.20 -6.71 6.54
N VAL A 207 17.31 -7.70 6.61
CA VAL A 207 16.01 -7.58 7.28
C VAL A 207 16.08 -8.09 8.72
N LYS A 208 15.70 -7.27 9.71
CA LYS A 208 15.78 -7.66 11.14
C LYS A 208 14.69 -8.65 11.54
N LYS A 209 13.45 -8.44 11.10
CA LYS A 209 12.30 -9.33 11.33
C LYS A 209 11.58 -9.59 10.02
N PRO A 210 12.03 -10.55 9.20
CA PRO A 210 11.48 -10.74 7.85
C PRO A 210 10.04 -11.20 7.84
N LEU A 211 9.70 -12.16 8.70
CA LEU A 211 8.35 -12.65 8.91
C LEU A 211 8.17 -12.96 10.39
N TYR A 212 7.15 -12.39 11.02
CA TYR A 212 6.83 -12.64 12.41
C TYR A 212 5.32 -12.48 12.66
N SER A 213 4.86 -13.01 13.80
CA SER A 213 3.46 -12.92 14.23
C SER A 213 3.38 -12.18 15.56
N THR A 214 2.38 -11.31 15.69
CA THR A 214 1.92 -10.78 16.99
C THR A 214 0.41 -10.93 17.07
N ASP A 215 -0.16 -11.09 18.27
CA ASP A 215 -1.61 -11.08 18.44
C ASP A 215 -2.34 -12.18 17.63
N ASP A 216 -1.77 -13.39 17.59
CA ASP A 216 -2.39 -14.59 16.99
C ASP A 216 -2.65 -14.54 15.46
N GLY A 217 -1.72 -13.98 14.68
CA GLY A 217 -1.71 -14.12 13.22
C GLY A 217 -1.02 -15.40 12.71
N TYR A 218 -1.41 -15.86 11.52
CA TYR A 218 -0.91 -17.08 10.89
C TYR A 218 -0.17 -16.77 9.58
N ALA A 219 0.88 -17.55 9.30
CA ALA A 219 1.58 -17.53 8.02
C ALA A 219 2.07 -18.94 7.63
N VAL A 220 1.91 -19.29 6.37
CA VAL A 220 2.58 -20.43 5.73
C VAL A 220 3.67 -19.87 4.83
N ALA A 221 4.91 -20.27 5.06
CA ALA A 221 6.06 -19.75 4.32
C ALA A 221 6.77 -20.87 3.53
N SER A 222 7.07 -20.61 2.25
CA SER A 222 7.76 -21.57 1.37
C SER A 222 8.75 -20.86 0.44
N GLY A 223 9.90 -21.47 0.13
CA GLY A 223 10.83 -20.99 -0.90
C GLY A 223 11.47 -19.60 -0.72
N ASN A 224 11.22 -18.90 0.39
CA ASN A 224 11.81 -17.61 0.70
C ASN A 224 13.32 -17.76 0.99
N ALA A 225 14.12 -16.74 0.64
CA ALA A 225 15.56 -16.69 0.86
C ALA A 225 15.99 -15.49 1.72
N GLY A 226 17.14 -15.58 2.41
CA GLY A 226 17.66 -14.53 3.29
C GLY A 226 17.68 -14.93 4.77
N ASN A 227 17.82 -13.94 5.67
CA ASN A 227 17.91 -14.14 7.12
C ASN A 227 16.54 -14.50 7.75
N ILE A 228 15.91 -15.59 7.32
CA ILE A 228 14.56 -15.96 7.77
C ILE A 228 14.62 -16.59 9.14
N LEU A 229 14.09 -15.87 10.14
CA LEU A 229 13.62 -16.51 11.37
C LEU A 229 12.32 -17.24 11.00
N THR A 230 12.36 -18.57 10.90
CA THR A 230 11.14 -19.35 10.76
C THR A 230 10.28 -19.13 12.00
N PRO A 231 9.01 -18.70 11.88
CA PRO A 231 8.10 -18.68 13.02
C PRO A 231 8.00 -20.10 13.59
N GLY A 232 8.30 -20.26 14.87
CA GLY A 232 8.14 -21.51 15.61
C GLY A 232 6.68 -21.78 15.98
#